data_AF-A0A2D4NGD2-F1
#
_entry.id   AF-A0A2D4NGD2-F1
#
_cell.length_a   1.000
_cell.length_b   1.000
_cell.length_c   1.000
_cell.angle_alpha   90.00
_cell.angle_beta   90.00
_cell.angle_gamma   90.00
#
_symmetry.space_group_name_H-M   'P 1'
#
loop_
_entity.id
_entity.type
_entity.pdbx_description
1 polymer ?
#
loop_
_entity_poly.entity_id
_entity_poly.type
_entity_poly.pdbx_seq_one_letter_code
_entity_poly.pdbx_strand_id
1 'polypeptide(L)'
;MNIDCSAHMLSLAEKLMRGISESQELCFPGVYFRQTSPVGPQMTFDLSVSAFTLNDLPTYAQRIAKVKNLWKKTNNFLVLVENGTKEGHQMLMEARDVILKEADKVKEEVHVFAPCPHHLPCPRMLLDNILPCNFLQQYEPLPLSWNPPHKTERFSFLILSRGSRKSMEPWPRITQPVLCRKRHIHVHLCCVDGTLQHAVVTSKKHNRDLYRCVWNSNCGDRLPILTPNIESILEDKSTLEDQINDSQKVNTASCQDQN
;
A
#
# COMPACT_ATOMS: atom_id res chain seq x y z
N MET A 1 13.49 -14.15 -10.32
CA MET A 1 13.63 -15.45 -9.63
C MET A 1 12.24 -15.89 -9.18
N ASN A 2 11.75 -17.02 -9.65
CA ASN A 2 10.43 -17.56 -9.34
C ASN A 2 10.58 -18.78 -8.42
N ILE A 3 9.80 -18.82 -7.34
CA ILE A 3 9.93 -19.85 -6.30
C ILE A 3 8.57 -20.47 -5.99
N ASP A 4 8.49 -21.80 -6.07
CA ASP A 4 7.29 -22.58 -5.72
C ASP A 4 7.72 -23.97 -5.22
N CYS A 5 7.13 -24.49 -4.15
CA CYS A 5 7.51 -25.80 -3.63
C CYS A 5 7.14 -26.96 -4.58
N SER A 6 6.12 -26.77 -5.43
CA SER A 6 5.64 -27.76 -6.38
C SER A 6 6.46 -27.71 -7.68
N ALA A 7 7.15 -28.81 -7.97
CA ALA A 7 7.86 -28.98 -9.25
C ALA A 7 6.91 -28.87 -10.45
N HIS A 8 5.65 -29.31 -10.29
CA HIS A 8 4.64 -29.21 -11.35
C HIS A 8 4.23 -27.76 -11.62
N MET A 9 4.07 -26.93 -10.58
CA MET A 9 3.77 -25.51 -10.74
C MET A 9 4.93 -24.77 -11.40
N LEU A 10 6.18 -25.09 -11.04
CA LEU A 10 7.36 -24.54 -11.70
C LEU A 10 7.43 -24.93 -13.17
N SER A 11 7.17 -26.20 -13.50
CA SER A 11 7.15 -26.68 -14.89
C SER A 11 6.07 -25.97 -15.71
N LEU A 12 4.86 -25.80 -15.14
CA LEU A 12 3.79 -25.05 -15.79
C LEU A 12 4.16 -23.58 -15.99
N ALA A 13 4.73 -22.93 -14.97
CA ALA A 13 5.16 -21.54 -15.05
C ALA A 13 6.25 -21.34 -16.11
N GLU A 14 7.20 -22.27 -16.23
CA GLU A 14 8.21 -22.24 -17.28
C GLU A 14 7.57 -22.35 -18.68
N LYS A 15 6.61 -23.27 -18.87
CA LYS A 15 5.87 -23.39 -20.13
C LYS A 15 5.11 -22.11 -20.47
N LEU A 16 4.39 -21.52 -19.50
CA LEU A 16 3.68 -20.25 -19.70
C LEU A 16 4.64 -19.11 -20.10
N MET A 17 5.86 -19.11 -19.57
CA MET A 17 6.88 -18.11 -19.89
C MET A 17 7.59 -18.35 -21.22
N ARG A 18 7.49 -19.53 -21.84
CA ARG A 18 7.92 -19.80 -23.21
C ARG A 18 6.85 -19.44 -24.24
N GLY A 19 5.59 -19.31 -23.81
CA GLY A 19 4.46 -19.06 -24.69
C GLY A 19 3.87 -20.33 -25.29
N ILE A 20 3.26 -20.21 -26.47
CA ILE A 20 2.46 -21.28 -27.08
C ILE A 20 3.34 -22.39 -27.69
N SER A 21 4.62 -22.10 -28.01
CA SER A 21 5.55 -23.06 -28.60
C SER A 21 6.61 -23.53 -27.61
N GLU A 22 6.73 -24.86 -27.42
CA GLU A 22 7.77 -25.45 -26.55
C GLU A 22 9.19 -25.21 -27.08
N SER A 23 9.33 -24.88 -28.38
CA SER A 23 10.61 -24.59 -29.05
C SER A 23 11.10 -23.16 -28.84
N GLN A 24 10.28 -22.29 -28.25
CA GLN A 24 10.58 -20.88 -28.10
C GLN A 24 11.48 -20.64 -26.88
N GLU A 25 12.40 -19.70 -27.00
CA GLU A 25 13.11 -19.16 -25.84
C GLU A 25 12.12 -18.48 -24.87
N LEU A 26 12.53 -18.33 -23.61
CA LEU A 26 11.72 -17.61 -22.62
C LEU A 26 11.41 -16.20 -23.14
N CYS A 27 10.16 -15.75 -22.96
CA CYS A 27 9.70 -14.40 -23.32
C CYS A 27 10.59 -13.30 -22.72
N PHE A 28 11.25 -13.59 -21.59
CA PHE A 28 12.20 -12.70 -20.94
C PHE A 28 13.48 -13.46 -20.58
N PRO A 29 14.67 -12.92 -20.89
CA PRO A 29 15.93 -13.51 -20.48
C PRO A 29 16.14 -13.40 -18.96
N GLY A 30 17.02 -14.25 -18.40
CA GLY A 30 17.40 -14.16 -16.98
C GLY A 30 16.30 -14.59 -15.99
N VAL A 31 15.33 -15.39 -16.44
CA VAL A 31 14.30 -15.96 -15.58
C VAL A 31 14.76 -17.31 -15.04
N TYR A 32 14.73 -17.45 -13.71
CA TYR A 32 15.15 -18.67 -13.00
C TYR A 32 14.02 -19.20 -12.14
N PHE A 33 13.83 -20.52 -12.15
CA PHE A 33 12.83 -21.24 -11.36
C PHE A 33 13.52 -22.10 -10.29
N ARG A 34 13.04 -22.06 -9.05
CA ARG A 34 13.62 -22.82 -7.93
C ARG A 34 12.54 -23.31 -6.97
N GLN A 35 12.73 -24.47 -6.35
CA GLN A 35 11.79 -24.94 -5.32
C GLN A 35 11.99 -24.28 -3.96
N THR A 36 13.18 -23.77 -3.72
CA THR A 36 13.56 -23.16 -2.44
C THR A 36 14.15 -21.78 -2.66
N SER A 37 13.98 -20.94 -1.64
CA SER A 37 14.60 -19.63 -1.65
C SER A 37 16.12 -19.80 -1.52
N PRO A 38 16.94 -19.00 -2.25
CA PRO A 38 18.40 -19.09 -2.20
C PRO A 38 18.93 -19.05 -0.76
N VAL A 39 19.83 -19.95 -0.39
CA VAL A 39 20.39 -19.93 0.98
C VAL A 39 21.49 -18.87 1.04
N GLY A 40 21.48 -18.05 2.09
CA GLY A 40 22.52 -17.04 2.35
C GLY A 40 22.06 -15.58 2.16
N PRO A 41 22.71 -14.63 2.87
CA PRO A 41 22.34 -13.21 2.86
C PRO A 41 22.79 -12.44 1.60
N GLN A 42 23.68 -13.03 0.79
CA GLN A 42 24.37 -12.29 -0.28
C GLN A 42 23.50 -11.99 -1.50
N MET A 43 22.36 -12.67 -1.66
CA MET A 43 21.48 -12.46 -2.80
C MET A 43 20.17 -11.81 -2.37
N THR A 44 20.11 -10.50 -2.58
CA THR A 44 18.96 -9.63 -2.35
C THR A 44 18.32 -9.21 -3.68
N PHE A 45 17.09 -8.71 -3.62
CA PHE A 45 16.28 -8.29 -4.75
C PHE A 45 15.65 -6.93 -4.46
N ASP A 46 15.57 -6.05 -5.47
CA ASP A 46 14.93 -4.74 -5.32
C ASP A 46 13.42 -4.86 -5.06
N LEU A 47 12.79 -5.89 -5.62
CA LEU A 47 11.38 -6.20 -5.46
C LEU A 47 11.20 -7.68 -5.12
N SER A 48 10.55 -7.94 -3.99
CA SER A 48 10.07 -9.27 -3.63
C SER A 48 8.53 -9.27 -3.65
N VAL A 49 7.94 -10.24 -4.34
CA VAL A 49 6.48 -10.40 -4.41
C VAL A 49 6.10 -11.76 -3.85
N SER A 50 5.10 -11.79 -2.97
CA SER A 50 4.41 -13.01 -2.54
C SER A 50 2.92 -12.82 -2.83
N ALA A 51 2.41 -13.52 -3.83
CA ALA A 51 1.03 -13.39 -4.25
C ALA A 51 0.29 -14.70 -4.03
N PHE A 52 -0.75 -14.65 -3.17
CA PHE A 52 -1.64 -15.76 -2.83
C PHE A 52 -0.87 -16.98 -2.32
N THR A 53 0.07 -16.78 -1.39
CA THR A 53 0.99 -17.85 -0.92
C THR A 53 1.00 -18.00 0.58
N LEU A 54 0.71 -16.95 1.35
CA LEU A 54 0.69 -17.04 2.81
C LEU A 54 -0.46 -17.94 3.28
N ASN A 55 -1.57 -17.94 2.56
CA ASN A 55 -2.70 -18.81 2.87
C ASN A 55 -2.41 -20.31 2.68
N ASP A 56 -1.43 -20.66 1.85
CA ASP A 56 -1.00 -22.06 1.65
C ASP A 56 -0.13 -22.59 2.80
N LEU A 57 0.36 -21.70 3.66
CA LEU A 57 1.18 -22.07 4.81
C LEU A 57 0.29 -22.35 6.03
N PRO A 58 0.26 -23.60 6.52
CA PRO A 58 -0.77 -24.03 7.48
C PRO A 58 -0.62 -23.37 8.85
N THR A 59 0.59 -22.98 9.24
CA THR A 59 0.85 -22.41 10.57
C THR A 59 1.27 -20.94 10.51
N TYR A 60 0.87 -20.20 11.56
CA TYR A 60 1.34 -18.83 11.78
C TYR A 60 2.86 -18.72 11.77
N ALA A 61 3.54 -19.67 12.43
CA ALA A 61 5.01 -19.69 12.50
C ALA A 61 5.66 -19.79 11.10
N GLN A 62 5.13 -20.63 10.22
CA GLN A 62 5.62 -20.75 8.84
C GLN A 62 5.35 -19.48 8.02
N ARG A 63 4.16 -18.88 8.14
CA ARG A 63 3.83 -17.60 7.48
C ARG A 63 4.81 -16.51 7.88
N ILE A 64 5.03 -16.33 9.18
CA ILE A 64 5.94 -15.32 9.69
C ILE A 64 7.40 -15.62 9.30
N ALA A 65 7.85 -16.87 9.36
CA ALA A 65 9.19 -17.24 8.91
C ALA A 65 9.39 -16.92 7.43
N LYS A 66 8.39 -17.20 6.58
CA LYS A 66 8.41 -16.85 5.14
C LYS A 66 8.50 -15.34 4.95
N VAL A 67 7.65 -14.57 5.62
CA VAL A 67 7.63 -13.10 5.53
C VAL A 67 8.97 -12.49 5.95
N LYS A 68 9.55 -12.94 7.08
CA LYS A 68 10.88 -12.48 7.53
C LYS A 68 11.99 -12.83 6.52
N ASN A 69 11.95 -14.03 5.97
CA ASN A 69 12.92 -14.45 4.97
C ASN A 69 12.81 -13.64 3.67
N LEU A 70 11.59 -13.29 3.25
CA LEU A 70 11.37 -12.38 2.13
C LEU A 70 11.91 -10.98 2.45
N TRP A 71 11.56 -10.43 3.62
CA TRP A 71 12.00 -9.09 4.04
C TRP A 71 13.53 -8.94 4.09
N LYS A 72 14.24 -9.97 4.58
CA LYS A 72 15.72 -10.01 4.60
C LYS A 72 16.35 -10.00 3.21
N LYS A 73 15.60 -10.39 2.18
CA LYS A 73 16.07 -10.43 0.79
C LYS A 73 15.56 -9.29 -0.06
N THR A 74 14.82 -8.35 0.53
CA THR A 74 14.26 -7.21 -0.17
C THR A 74 15.12 -6.00 0.08
N ASN A 75 15.56 -5.32 -0.98
CA ASN A 75 16.27 -4.05 -0.90
C ASN A 75 15.32 -2.86 -0.89
N ASN A 76 14.28 -2.84 -1.75
CA ASN A 76 13.38 -1.69 -1.86
C ASN A 76 11.95 -2.03 -1.44
N PHE A 77 11.25 -2.92 -2.16
CA PHE A 77 9.83 -3.17 -1.96
C PHE A 77 9.49 -4.64 -1.69
N LEU A 78 8.71 -4.89 -0.64
CA LEU A 78 8.06 -6.16 -0.39
C LEU A 78 6.56 -6.00 -0.66
N VAL A 79 6.06 -6.74 -1.64
CA VAL A 79 4.64 -6.77 -2.01
C VAL A 79 4.05 -8.10 -1.59
N LEU A 80 3.05 -8.05 -0.72
CA LEU A 80 2.26 -9.20 -0.29
C LEU A 80 0.83 -9.02 -0.81
N VAL A 81 0.30 -10.02 -1.49
CA VAL A 81 -1.08 -10.04 -2.00
C VAL A 81 -1.74 -11.32 -1.52
N GLU A 82 -2.96 -11.23 -0.98
CA GLU A 82 -3.73 -12.37 -0.53
C GLU A 82 -5.20 -12.23 -0.95
N ASN A 83 -5.95 -13.31 -0.82
CA ASN A 83 -7.39 -13.29 -1.08
C ASN A 83 -8.07 -12.19 -0.24
N GLY A 84 -9.08 -11.54 -0.80
CA GLY A 84 -9.81 -10.45 -0.15
C GLY A 84 -10.73 -10.89 0.99
N THR A 85 -10.41 -12.00 1.67
CA THR A 85 -11.17 -12.53 2.80
C THR A 85 -10.72 -11.92 4.13
N LYS A 86 -11.42 -12.26 5.21
CA LYS A 86 -11.03 -11.84 6.57
C LYS A 86 -9.67 -12.40 6.96
N GLU A 87 -9.44 -13.66 6.63
CA GLU A 87 -8.23 -14.41 6.93
C GLU A 87 -7.05 -13.86 6.14
N GLY A 88 -7.24 -13.61 4.83
CA GLY A 88 -6.20 -12.98 4.00
C GLY A 88 -5.82 -11.60 4.50
N HIS A 89 -6.80 -10.77 4.89
CA HIS A 89 -6.52 -9.47 5.51
C HIS A 89 -5.75 -9.62 6.83
N GLN A 90 -6.17 -10.55 7.70
CA GLN A 90 -5.50 -10.80 8.97
C GLN A 90 -4.05 -11.25 8.78
N MET A 91 -3.76 -12.17 7.86
CA MET A 91 -2.40 -12.62 7.56
C MET A 91 -1.49 -11.47 7.12
N LEU A 92 -2.01 -10.53 6.32
CA LEU A 92 -1.28 -9.34 5.91
C LEU A 92 -1.01 -8.39 7.09
N MET A 93 -1.97 -8.23 8.01
CA MET A 93 -1.78 -7.40 9.20
C MET A 93 -0.79 -8.04 10.18
N GLU A 94 -0.83 -9.36 10.35
CA GLU A 94 0.19 -10.13 11.09
C GLU A 94 1.59 -9.89 10.52
N ALA A 95 1.74 -10.01 9.18
CA ALA A 95 2.99 -9.75 8.49
C ALA A 95 3.49 -8.31 8.67
N ARG A 96 2.58 -7.33 8.53
CA ARG A 96 2.83 -5.90 8.75
C ARG A 96 3.38 -5.64 10.15
N ASP A 97 2.68 -6.12 11.16
CA ASP A 97 3.01 -5.88 12.56
C ASP A 97 4.35 -6.51 12.93
N VAL A 98 4.63 -7.72 12.43
CA VAL A 98 5.93 -8.36 12.68
C VAL A 98 7.07 -7.57 12.07
N ILE A 99 6.96 -7.18 10.79
CA ILE A 99 8.04 -6.42 10.14
C ILE A 99 8.26 -5.07 10.82
N LEU A 100 7.19 -4.32 11.10
CA LEU A 100 7.31 -3.00 11.76
C LEU A 100 7.92 -3.12 13.16
N LYS A 101 7.51 -4.12 13.96
CA LYS A 101 8.07 -4.36 15.30
C LYS A 101 9.53 -4.80 15.25
N GLU A 102 9.94 -5.59 14.27
CA GLU A 102 11.33 -6.00 14.12
C GLU A 102 12.21 -4.84 13.67
N ALA A 103 11.73 -4.04 12.71
CA ALA A 103 12.41 -2.85 12.24
C ALA A 103 12.68 -1.86 13.37
N ASP A 104 11.70 -1.61 14.24
CA ASP A 104 11.83 -0.72 15.40
C ASP A 104 12.95 -1.18 16.35
N LYS A 105 13.05 -2.50 16.60
CA LYS A 105 14.11 -3.07 17.46
C LYS A 105 15.51 -2.87 16.90
N VAL A 106 15.69 -2.95 15.59
CA VAL A 106 16.99 -2.80 14.94
C VAL A 106 17.23 -1.40 14.36
N LYS A 107 16.31 -0.45 14.61
CA LYS A 107 16.33 0.93 14.06
C LYS A 107 16.45 0.96 12.53
N GLU A 108 15.80 0.00 11.86
CA GLU A 108 15.72 -0.04 10.41
C GLU A 108 14.57 0.86 9.91
N GLU A 109 14.82 1.68 8.90
CA GLU A 109 13.79 2.51 8.27
C GLU A 109 12.86 1.66 7.41
N VAL A 110 11.64 1.43 7.91
CA VAL A 110 10.60 0.68 7.22
C VAL A 110 9.33 1.48 7.16
N HIS A 111 8.72 1.49 5.98
CA HIS A 111 7.47 2.20 5.76
C HIS A 111 6.39 1.33 5.12
N VAL A 112 5.15 1.58 5.54
CA VAL A 112 3.96 1.08 4.86
C VAL A 112 3.70 1.99 3.67
N PHE A 113 4.06 1.52 2.48
CA PHE A 113 3.87 2.26 1.24
C PHE A 113 2.39 2.25 0.82
N ALA A 114 1.73 1.10 0.97
CA ALA A 114 0.30 0.91 0.69
C ALA A 114 -0.22 -0.36 1.37
N PRO A 115 -1.54 -0.51 1.55
CA PRO A 115 -2.58 0.48 1.34
C PRO A 115 -2.73 1.46 2.51
N CYS A 116 -2.43 1.05 3.75
CA CYS A 116 -2.63 1.91 4.92
C CYS A 116 -1.80 3.20 4.80
N PRO A 117 -2.38 4.38 5.05
CA PRO A 117 -1.64 5.65 5.04
C PRO A 117 -0.83 5.89 6.33
N HIS A 118 -0.83 4.94 7.27
CA HIS A 118 -0.25 5.02 8.60
C HIS A 118 0.58 3.77 8.94
N HIS A 119 1.35 3.85 10.02
CA HIS A 119 2.14 2.74 10.59
C HIS A 119 1.53 2.16 11.87
N LEU A 120 0.42 2.75 12.35
CA LEU A 120 -0.31 2.31 13.54
C LEU A 120 -1.10 1.01 13.29
N PRO A 121 -1.52 0.28 14.35
CA PRO A 121 -2.41 -0.88 14.20
C PRO A 121 -3.60 -0.57 13.29
N CYS A 122 -3.99 -1.54 12.45
CA CYS A 122 -5.08 -1.32 11.50
C CYS A 122 -6.41 -1.15 12.25
N PRO A 123 -7.12 -0.01 12.12
CA PRO A 123 -8.35 0.20 12.87
C PRO A 123 -9.47 -0.78 12.50
N ARG A 124 -9.43 -1.37 11.30
CA ARG A 124 -10.38 -2.41 10.90
C ARG A 124 -10.23 -3.73 11.66
N MET A 125 -9.04 -3.99 12.22
CA MET A 125 -8.79 -5.15 13.08
C MET A 125 -9.28 -4.93 14.52
N LEU A 126 -9.62 -3.68 14.88
CA LEU A 126 -10.09 -3.32 16.23
C LEU A 126 -11.62 -3.29 16.35
N LEU A 127 -12.33 -3.53 15.25
CA LEU A 127 -13.80 -3.57 15.23
C LEU A 127 -14.31 -4.92 15.74
N ASP A 128 -15.39 -4.92 16.51
CA ASP A 128 -16.08 -6.15 16.96
C ASP A 128 -16.42 -7.08 15.78
N ASN A 129 -16.89 -6.47 14.69
CA ASN A 129 -17.11 -7.14 13.41
C ASN A 129 -15.98 -6.79 12.44
N ILE A 130 -14.94 -7.64 12.39
CA ILE A 130 -13.80 -7.44 11.48
C ILE A 130 -14.29 -7.36 10.03
N LEU A 131 -14.06 -6.20 9.42
CA LEU A 131 -14.31 -5.94 8.00
C LEU A 131 -12.96 -5.91 7.28
N PRO A 132 -12.66 -6.85 6.36
CA PRO A 132 -11.37 -6.90 5.69
C PRO A 132 -11.15 -5.62 4.88
N CYS A 133 -9.93 -5.09 4.89
CA CYS A 133 -9.52 -4.06 3.94
C CYS A 133 -9.11 -4.75 2.63
N ASN A 134 -10.08 -4.87 1.71
CA ASN A 134 -9.91 -5.48 0.40
C ASN A 134 -10.31 -4.53 -0.74
N PHE A 135 -9.90 -4.90 -1.94
CA PHE A 135 -10.11 -4.16 -3.17
C PHE A 135 -10.70 -5.08 -4.23
N LEU A 136 -11.35 -4.48 -5.24
CA LEU A 136 -12.01 -5.18 -6.33
C LEU A 136 -11.21 -4.95 -7.61
N GLN A 137 -10.90 -6.03 -8.33
CA GLN A 137 -10.36 -5.95 -9.68
C GLN A 137 -11.32 -6.63 -10.65
N GLN A 138 -11.83 -5.87 -11.61
CA GLN A 138 -12.60 -6.44 -12.72
C GLN A 138 -11.61 -7.00 -13.77
N TYR A 139 -11.93 -8.16 -14.33
CA TYR A 139 -11.14 -8.80 -15.38
C TYR A 139 -12.03 -9.52 -16.39
N GLU A 140 -11.49 -9.74 -17.58
CA GLU A 140 -12.11 -10.58 -18.60
C GLU A 140 -11.64 -12.02 -18.39
N PRO A 141 -12.55 -12.96 -18.07
CA PRO A 141 -12.18 -14.35 -17.89
C PRO A 141 -11.87 -15.01 -19.25
N LEU A 142 -11.30 -16.21 -19.21
CA LEU A 142 -11.13 -17.03 -20.41
C LEU A 142 -12.46 -17.18 -21.17
N PRO A 143 -12.45 -17.18 -22.52
CA PRO A 143 -13.65 -17.19 -23.37
C PRO A 143 -14.30 -18.58 -23.42
N LEU A 144 -14.71 -19.07 -22.25
CA LEU A 144 -15.41 -20.33 -22.05
C LEU A 144 -16.90 -20.03 -21.94
N SER A 145 -17.75 -20.87 -22.50
CA SER A 145 -19.20 -20.61 -22.65
C SER A 145 -19.95 -20.36 -21.33
N TRP A 146 -19.42 -20.85 -20.21
CA TRP A 146 -20.01 -20.66 -18.87
C TRP A 146 -19.51 -19.40 -18.15
N ASN A 147 -18.54 -18.68 -18.71
CA ASN A 147 -18.03 -17.47 -18.09
C ASN A 147 -18.85 -16.24 -18.52
N PRO A 148 -19.27 -15.37 -17.59
CA PRO A 148 -19.78 -14.06 -17.94
C PRO A 148 -18.69 -13.21 -18.62
N PRO A 149 -19.05 -12.14 -19.35
CA PRO A 149 -18.09 -11.29 -20.05
C PRO A 149 -17.06 -10.64 -19.10
N HIS A 150 -17.47 -10.36 -17.87
CA HIS A 150 -16.59 -9.83 -16.83
C HIS A 150 -16.79 -10.57 -15.52
N LYS A 151 -15.69 -10.76 -14.80
CA LYS A 151 -15.68 -11.21 -13.41
C LYS A 151 -15.01 -10.17 -12.54
N THR A 152 -15.22 -10.29 -11.23
CA THR A 152 -14.59 -9.43 -10.24
C THR A 152 -13.92 -10.28 -9.19
N GLU A 153 -12.64 -10.03 -8.97
CA GLU A 153 -11.85 -10.67 -7.93
C GLU A 153 -11.69 -9.74 -6.72
N ARG A 154 -11.72 -10.32 -5.51
CA ARG A 154 -11.45 -9.58 -4.28
C ARG A 154 -10.06 -9.93 -3.78
N PHE A 155 -9.23 -8.93 -3.54
CA PHE A 155 -7.89 -9.14 -3.01
C PHE A 155 -7.56 -8.13 -1.90
N SER A 156 -6.70 -8.54 -0.98
CA SER A 156 -6.07 -7.66 -0.01
C SER A 156 -4.58 -7.59 -0.35
N PHE A 157 -3.94 -6.46 -0.12
CA PHE A 157 -2.49 -6.35 -0.36
C PHE A 157 -1.81 -5.49 0.71
N LEU A 158 -0.50 -5.64 0.80
CA LEU A 158 0.40 -4.86 1.64
C LEU A 158 1.68 -4.62 0.87
N ILE A 159 2.13 -3.37 0.82
CA ILE A 159 3.42 -2.97 0.25
C ILE A 159 4.21 -2.31 1.36
N LEU A 160 5.37 -2.90 1.66
CA LEU A 160 6.35 -2.36 2.59
C LEU A 160 7.57 -1.90 1.80
N SER A 161 8.15 -0.77 2.19
CA SER A 161 9.35 -0.22 1.57
C SER A 161 10.46 -0.02 2.59
N ARG A 162 11.70 -0.23 2.18
CA ARG A 162 12.91 0.12 2.95
C ARG A 162 13.36 1.56 2.66
N GLY A 163 14.03 2.15 3.63
CA GLY A 163 14.69 3.45 3.52
C GLY A 163 13.75 4.64 3.71
N SER A 164 14.31 5.84 3.64
CA SER A 164 13.62 7.08 4.01
C SER A 164 12.38 7.36 3.16
N ARG A 165 11.25 7.62 3.82
CA ARG A 165 10.00 8.09 3.19
C ARG A 165 10.26 9.36 2.38
N LYS A 166 10.17 9.28 1.05
CA LYS A 166 9.92 10.50 0.24
C LYS A 166 8.58 11.07 0.71
N SER A 167 8.54 12.35 1.07
CA SER A 167 7.35 13.01 1.61
C SER A 167 6.14 12.65 0.75
N MET A 168 5.30 11.76 1.27
CA MET A 168 4.01 11.44 0.66
C MET A 168 2.98 12.20 1.44
N GLU A 169 2.17 12.96 0.71
CA GLU A 169 1.04 13.68 1.28
C GLU A 169 0.22 12.77 2.22
N PRO A 170 -0.20 13.27 3.39
CA PRO A 170 -0.88 12.49 4.43
C PRO A 170 -2.35 12.22 4.09
N TRP A 171 -2.63 11.91 2.82
CA TRP A 171 -3.98 11.75 2.31
C TRP A 171 -4.63 10.47 2.83
N PRO A 172 -5.85 10.56 3.39
CA PRO A 172 -6.61 9.39 3.80
C PRO A 172 -6.98 8.53 2.59
N ARG A 173 -7.17 7.24 2.84
CA ARG A 173 -7.60 6.28 1.81
C ARG A 173 -9.06 5.92 1.96
N ILE A 174 -9.81 5.91 0.86
CA ILE A 174 -11.18 5.41 0.81
C ILE A 174 -11.16 3.89 1.04
N THR A 175 -11.99 3.42 1.96
CA THR A 175 -12.02 1.99 2.35
C THR A 175 -13.35 1.28 2.03
N GLN A 176 -14.32 1.99 1.47
CA GLN A 176 -15.62 1.47 1.06
C GLN A 176 -16.09 2.15 -0.23
N PRO A 177 -17.06 1.57 -0.97
CA PRO A 177 -17.63 2.23 -2.14
C PRO A 177 -18.11 3.66 -1.83
N VAL A 178 -17.78 4.61 -2.70
CA VAL A 178 -18.21 5.99 -2.58
C VAL A 178 -19.72 6.07 -2.84
N LEU A 179 -20.48 6.63 -1.88
CA LEU A 179 -21.94 6.70 -1.99
C LEU A 179 -22.37 8.09 -2.48
N CYS A 180 -22.52 8.22 -3.79
CA CYS A 180 -22.95 9.44 -4.43
C CYS A 180 -24.46 9.66 -4.29
N ARG A 181 -24.86 10.78 -3.66
CA ARG A 181 -26.26 11.22 -3.52
C ARG A 181 -26.44 12.60 -4.13
N LYS A 182 -27.70 13.03 -4.27
CA LYS A 182 -28.01 14.37 -4.75
C LYS A 182 -27.42 15.42 -3.79
N ARG A 183 -26.46 16.22 -4.27
CA ARG A 183 -25.77 17.34 -3.56
C ARG A 183 -24.79 16.95 -2.44
N HIS A 184 -24.63 15.67 -2.12
CA HIS A 184 -23.69 15.22 -1.11
C HIS A 184 -23.15 13.82 -1.43
N ILE A 185 -21.93 13.54 -1.00
CA ILE A 185 -21.25 12.26 -1.23
C ILE A 185 -20.75 11.76 0.12
N HIS A 186 -21.07 10.51 0.46
CA HIS A 186 -20.53 9.87 1.66
C HIS A 186 -19.27 9.07 1.31
N VAL A 187 -18.21 9.27 2.09
CA VAL A 187 -16.96 8.51 1.98
C VAL A 187 -16.51 8.00 3.34
N HIS A 188 -15.98 6.79 3.36
CA HIS A 188 -15.41 6.16 4.55
C HIS A 188 -13.89 6.03 4.38
N LEU A 189 -13.16 6.61 5.30
CA LEU A 189 -11.74 6.93 5.17
C LEU A 189 -10.93 6.23 6.25
N CYS A 190 -9.76 5.72 5.88
CA CYS A 190 -8.70 5.35 6.80
C CYS A 190 -7.66 6.47 6.82
N CYS A 191 -7.39 7.02 7.99
CA CYS A 191 -6.63 8.25 8.17
C CYS A 191 -5.20 7.98 8.67
N VAL A 192 -4.33 8.98 8.54
CA VAL A 192 -2.91 8.88 8.94
C VAL A 192 -2.70 8.69 10.45
N ASP A 193 -3.67 9.09 11.25
CA ASP A 193 -3.73 8.91 12.70
C ASP A 193 -4.24 7.52 13.11
N GLY A 194 -4.48 6.63 12.14
CA GLY A 194 -4.97 5.28 12.40
C GLY A 194 -6.45 5.21 12.75
N THR A 195 -7.23 6.27 12.49
CA THR A 195 -8.70 6.27 12.70
C THR A 195 -9.48 5.95 11.44
N LEU A 196 -10.70 5.42 11.62
CA LEU A 196 -11.71 5.34 10.56
C LEU A 196 -12.65 6.52 10.69
N GLN A 197 -12.83 7.27 9.60
CA GLN A 197 -13.68 8.46 9.56
C GLN A 197 -14.75 8.33 8.50
N HIS A 198 -15.93 8.89 8.77
CA HIS A 198 -16.99 9.08 7.80
C HIS A 198 -17.10 10.57 7.49
N ALA A 199 -16.93 10.93 6.21
CA ALA A 199 -17.05 12.31 5.76
C ALA A 199 -18.19 12.46 4.75
N VAL A 200 -18.86 13.61 4.82
CA VAL A 200 -19.92 14.01 3.88
C VAL A 200 -19.43 15.20 3.08
N VAL A 201 -19.07 14.94 1.82
CA VAL A 201 -18.51 15.93 0.91
C VAL A 201 -19.66 16.61 0.14
N THR A 202 -19.64 17.94 0.14
CA THR A 202 -20.62 18.77 -0.58
C THR A 202 -19.89 19.88 -1.33
N SER A 203 -20.40 20.28 -2.50
CA SER A 203 -19.80 21.34 -3.30
C SER A 203 -19.77 22.71 -2.58
N LYS A 204 -20.74 22.95 -1.69
CA LYS A 204 -20.82 24.20 -0.90
C LYS A 204 -19.75 24.27 0.19
N LYS A 205 -19.57 23.19 0.97
CA LYS A 205 -18.63 23.18 2.10
C LYS A 205 -17.18 22.95 1.67
N HIS A 206 -16.97 22.16 0.61
CA HIS A 206 -15.64 21.62 0.29
C HIS A 206 -15.15 22.02 -1.11
N ASN A 207 -15.73 23.05 -1.73
CA ASN A 207 -15.49 23.45 -3.12
C ASN A 207 -15.96 22.44 -4.20
N ARG A 208 -16.04 22.91 -5.44
CA ARG A 208 -16.55 22.13 -6.58
C ARG A 208 -15.55 21.08 -7.08
N ASP A 209 -14.26 21.34 -6.97
CA ASP A 209 -13.20 20.47 -7.50
C ASP A 209 -13.00 19.23 -6.65
N LEU A 210 -12.94 19.38 -5.32
CA LEU A 210 -12.90 18.27 -4.40
C LEU A 210 -14.19 17.45 -4.47
N TYR A 211 -15.35 18.11 -4.56
CA TYR A 211 -16.62 17.39 -4.79
C TYR A 211 -16.56 16.52 -6.06
N ARG A 212 -16.06 17.07 -7.18
CA ARG A 212 -15.90 16.34 -8.44
C ARG A 212 -14.83 15.23 -8.35
N CYS A 213 -13.73 15.48 -7.65
CA CYS A 213 -12.68 14.49 -7.38
C CYS A 213 -13.28 13.30 -6.63
N VAL A 214 -13.97 13.56 -5.52
CA VAL A 214 -14.60 12.54 -4.68
C VAL A 214 -15.68 11.79 -5.45
N TRP A 215 -16.49 12.47 -6.27
CA TRP A 215 -17.53 11.84 -7.09
C TRP A 215 -17.00 10.78 -8.04
N ASN A 216 -15.80 11.01 -8.59
CA ASN A 216 -15.13 10.10 -9.53
C ASN A 216 -14.14 9.15 -8.84
N SER A 217 -14.06 9.17 -7.51
CA SER A 217 -13.14 8.31 -6.75
C SER A 217 -13.76 6.94 -6.46
N ASN A 218 -12.89 5.94 -6.33
CA ASN A 218 -13.25 4.57 -6.02
C ASN A 218 -12.70 4.11 -4.67
N CYS A 219 -13.15 2.94 -4.22
CA CYS A 219 -12.55 2.27 -3.06
C CYS A 219 -11.06 2.05 -3.31
N GLY A 220 -10.23 2.49 -2.36
CA GLY A 220 -8.78 2.44 -2.46
C GLY A 220 -8.12 3.72 -2.94
N ASP A 221 -8.85 4.71 -3.45
CA ASP A 221 -8.24 5.98 -3.82
C ASP A 221 -7.83 6.80 -2.60
N ARG A 222 -6.79 7.62 -2.78
CA ARG A 222 -6.37 8.63 -1.79
C ARG A 222 -7.08 9.93 -2.10
N LEU A 223 -7.67 10.55 -1.09
CA LEU A 223 -8.36 11.83 -1.24
C LEU A 223 -7.49 12.97 -0.73
N PRO A 224 -7.37 14.09 -1.48
CA PRO A 224 -6.67 15.28 -1.04
C PRO A 224 -7.54 16.07 -0.04
N ILE A 225 -7.97 15.41 1.03
CA ILE A 225 -8.71 15.99 2.14
C ILE A 225 -7.80 15.90 3.35
N LEU A 226 -7.45 17.07 3.88
CA LEU A 226 -6.83 17.15 5.20
C LEU A 226 -7.95 16.88 6.20
N THR A 227 -7.78 15.86 7.05
CA THR A 227 -8.70 15.65 8.15
C THR A 227 -8.68 16.91 9.05
N PRO A 228 -9.82 17.32 9.63
CA PRO A 228 -9.94 18.59 10.34
C PRO A 228 -9.02 18.76 11.56
N ASN A 229 -8.26 17.72 11.95
CA ASN A 229 -7.22 17.78 12.98
C ASN A 229 -5.79 18.02 12.44
N ILE A 230 -5.61 18.19 11.12
CA ILE A 230 -4.30 18.48 10.50
C ILE A 230 -4.15 19.98 10.19
N GLU A 231 -5.24 20.73 10.05
CA GLU A 231 -5.17 22.20 9.90
C GLU A 231 -4.41 22.83 11.08
N SER A 232 -4.60 22.35 12.30
CA SER A 232 -3.84 22.82 13.48
C SER A 232 -2.34 22.49 13.45
N ILE A 233 -1.91 21.45 12.73
CA ILE A 233 -0.49 21.05 12.63
C ILE A 233 0.21 21.80 11.49
N LEU A 234 -0.54 22.23 10.47
CA LEU A 234 -0.02 23.02 9.36
C LEU A 234 0.01 24.52 9.68
N GLU A 235 -0.93 25.02 10.48
CA GLU A 235 -0.90 26.40 11.01
C GLU A 235 0.30 26.63 11.95
N ASP A 236 0.71 25.60 12.71
CA ASP A 236 1.91 25.66 13.56
C ASP A 236 3.23 25.64 12.77
N LYS A 237 3.22 25.16 11.51
CA LYS A 237 4.41 25.18 10.64
C LYS A 237 4.53 26.46 9.82
N SER A 238 3.42 27.05 9.39
CA SER A 238 3.45 28.37 8.73
C SER A 238 3.89 29.47 9.69
N THR A 239 3.51 29.39 10.97
CA THR A 239 3.93 30.37 12.00
C THR A 239 5.40 30.28 12.37
N LEU A 240 6.05 29.12 12.21
CA LEU A 240 7.50 28.96 12.42
C LEU A 240 8.33 29.45 11.21
N GLU A 241 7.85 29.25 9.97
CA GLU A 241 8.54 29.76 8.77
C GLU A 241 8.42 31.29 8.63
N ASP A 242 7.30 31.87 9.07
CA ASP A 242 7.12 33.33 9.09
C ASP A 242 8.00 34.02 10.15
N GLN A 243 8.26 33.39 11.30
CA GLN A 243 9.16 33.93 12.34
C GLN A 243 10.64 33.89 11.95
N ILE A 244 11.05 32.94 11.10
CA ILE A 244 12.42 32.86 10.57
C ILE A 244 12.65 33.94 9.51
N ASN A 245 11.63 34.27 8.70
CA ASN A 245 11.73 35.31 7.67
C ASN A 245 11.66 36.74 8.23
N ASP A 246 10.95 36.99 9.33
CA ASP A 246 10.94 38.32 9.97
C ASP A 246 12.24 38.63 10.74
N SER A 247 12.93 37.59 11.24
CA SER A 247 14.23 37.75 11.91
C SER A 247 15.38 38.10 10.93
N GLN A 248 15.20 37.90 9.62
CA GLN A 248 16.18 38.26 8.59
C GLN A 248 15.94 39.61 7.92
N LYS A 249 14.80 40.28 8.17
CA LYS A 249 14.48 41.60 7.62
C LYS A 249 14.96 42.79 8.46
N VAL A 250 15.47 42.57 9.68
CA VAL A 250 15.91 43.67 10.57
C VAL A 250 17.41 44.03 10.41
N ASN A 251 18.21 43.23 9.70
CA ASN A 251 19.67 43.44 9.58
C ASN A 251 20.17 43.89 8.20
N THR A 252 19.42 44.71 7.46
CA THR A 252 19.93 45.43 6.28
C THR A 252 19.36 46.85 6.17
N ALA A 253 19.66 47.70 7.17
CA ALA A 253 19.47 49.14 7.05
C ALA A 253 20.58 49.89 7.77
N SER A 254 21.73 50.05 7.12
CA SER A 254 22.59 51.24 7.19
C SER A 254 23.90 50.98 6.44
N CYS A 255 24.14 51.73 5.37
CA CYS A 255 25.31 52.59 5.16
C CYS A 255 25.42 52.92 3.65
N GLN A 256 25.94 54.13 3.35
CA GLN A 256 26.32 54.69 2.04
C GLN A 256 25.17 55.41 1.29
N ASP A 257 25.25 56.69 0.88
CA ASP A 257 26.33 57.69 0.80
C ASP A 257 25.68 59.09 0.65
N GLN A 258 26.27 60.16 1.22
CA GLN A 258 26.17 61.52 0.68
C GLN A 258 27.50 62.28 0.88
N ASN A 259 27.94 62.89 -0.22
CA ASN A 259 28.95 63.95 -0.32
C ASN A 259 28.70 65.11 0.66
#